data_AF-A0A6I9WUC5-F1
#
_entry.id   AF-A0A6I9WUC5-F1
#
_cell.length_a   1.000
_cell.length_b   1.000
_cell.length_c   1.000
_cell.angle_alpha   90.00
_cell.angle_beta   90.00
_cell.angle_gamma   90.00
#
_symmetry.space_group_name_H-M   'P 1'
#
loop_
_entity.id
_entity.type
_entity.pdbx_description
1 polymer ?
#
loop_
_entity_poly.entity_id
_entity_poly.type
_entity_poly.pdbx_seq_one_letter_code
_entity_poly.pdbx_strand_id
1 'polypeptide(L)'
;MYSAKGSSALYDGETKKERNAISMEPRAVRLMSRRYNLTATGFKFLEIGINVGPPSYVEIALGDHRGQELILSLETWKGFHEQQWNIYKLLRNNYKDNFISRTVNSPSLYDEQRYTRTS
;
A
#
# COMPACT_ATOMS: atom_id res chain seq x y z
N MET A 1 3.50 56.37 -59.52
CA MET A 1 4.27 55.33 -58.79
C MET A 1 5.64 55.89 -58.50
N TYR A 2 5.92 56.19 -57.23
CA TYR A 2 7.24 56.60 -56.74
C TYR A 2 7.47 55.82 -55.45
N SER A 3 8.46 54.92 -55.47
CA SER A 3 8.80 54.04 -54.35
C SER A 3 9.65 54.80 -53.33
N ALA A 4 9.14 54.94 -52.11
CA ALA A 4 9.92 55.43 -50.98
C ALA A 4 10.66 54.25 -50.31
N LYS A 5 11.99 54.30 -50.31
CA LYS A 5 12.84 53.50 -49.43
C LYS A 5 12.90 54.21 -48.08
N GLY A 6 12.33 53.61 -47.05
CA GLY A 6 12.55 53.98 -45.65
C GLY A 6 12.99 52.75 -44.89
N SER A 7 14.30 52.65 -44.64
CA SER A 7 14.90 51.67 -43.74
C SER A 7 14.67 52.13 -42.30
N SER A 8 14.05 51.29 -41.48
CA SER A 8 14.18 51.38 -40.03
C SER A 8 14.37 49.98 -39.47
N ALA A 9 15.62 49.64 -39.19
CA ALA A 9 15.93 48.56 -38.27
C ALA A 9 15.31 48.90 -36.90
N LEU A 10 14.42 48.05 -36.41
CA LEU A 10 13.97 48.05 -35.03
C LEU A 10 14.48 46.75 -34.39
N TYR A 11 15.53 46.87 -33.58
CA TYR A 11 15.82 45.85 -32.58
C TYR A 11 14.88 46.09 -31.41
N ASP A 12 14.12 45.08 -30.99
CA ASP A 12 14.01 44.77 -29.56
C ASP A 12 13.53 43.32 -29.37
N GLY A 13 14.08 42.69 -28.35
CA GLY A 13 14.06 41.25 -28.16
C GLY A 13 12.73 40.70 -27.69
N GLU A 14 12.27 39.65 -28.37
CA GLU A 14 11.40 38.65 -27.76
C GLU A 14 12.02 37.27 -28.00
N THR A 15 13.01 36.93 -27.18
CA THR A 15 13.27 35.51 -26.90
C THR A 15 11.98 34.96 -26.28
N LYS A 16 11.20 34.22 -27.07
CA LYS A 16 10.12 33.37 -26.56
C LYS A 16 10.77 32.41 -25.56
N LYS A 17 10.74 32.81 -24.29
CA LYS A 17 11.09 31.96 -23.17
C LYS A 17 10.00 30.92 -23.14
N GLU A 18 10.25 29.79 -23.81
CA GLU A 18 9.57 28.54 -23.56
C GLU A 18 9.65 28.32 -22.06
N ARG A 19 8.58 28.70 -21.36
CA ARG A 19 8.34 28.24 -20.01
C ARG A 19 8.18 26.75 -20.22
N ASN A 20 9.23 25.98 -19.94
CA ASN A 20 9.10 24.58 -19.59
C ASN A 20 8.06 24.53 -18.49
N ALA A 21 6.80 24.40 -18.87
CA ALA A 21 5.73 24.06 -17.98
C ALA A 21 6.10 22.67 -17.53
N ILE A 22 6.79 22.61 -16.38
CA ILE A 22 6.89 21.39 -15.61
C ILE A 22 5.44 20.98 -15.46
N SER A 23 5.02 19.99 -16.25
CA SER A 23 3.72 19.36 -16.14
C SER A 23 3.75 18.73 -14.75
N MET A 24 3.34 19.50 -13.75
CA MET A 24 3.05 19.00 -12.43
C MET A 24 1.76 18.21 -12.61
N GLU A 25 1.92 16.99 -13.09
CA GLU A 25 0.84 16.02 -13.18
C GLU A 25 0.23 15.97 -11.77
N PRO A 26 -1.07 16.31 -11.61
CA PRO A 26 -1.69 16.34 -10.31
C PRO A 26 -1.54 14.96 -9.68
N ARG A 27 -0.68 14.82 -8.66
CA ARG A 27 -0.56 13.57 -7.93
C ARG A 27 -1.89 13.36 -7.22
N ALA A 28 -2.54 12.23 -7.50
CA ALA A 28 -3.79 11.90 -6.84
C ALA A 28 -3.57 11.85 -5.33
N VAL A 29 -4.44 12.50 -4.57
CA VAL A 29 -4.32 12.60 -3.10
C VAL A 29 -5.33 11.67 -2.46
N ARG A 30 -4.87 10.86 -1.50
CA ARG A 30 -5.74 9.96 -0.72
C ARG A 30 -6.51 10.74 0.33
N LEU A 31 -7.73 11.19 -0.01
CA LEU A 31 -8.53 12.07 0.86
C LEU A 31 -9.52 11.32 1.76
N MET A 32 -10.02 10.17 1.31
CA MET A 32 -11.04 9.41 2.03
C MET A 32 -10.58 7.97 2.22
N SER A 33 -9.92 7.67 3.34
CA SER A 33 -9.45 6.32 3.63
C SER A 33 -9.99 5.75 4.94
N ARG A 34 -10.06 4.42 5.01
CA ARG A 34 -10.42 3.66 6.20
C ARG A 34 -9.37 2.59 6.44
N ARG A 35 -8.84 2.55 7.66
CA ARG A 35 -7.88 1.54 8.13
C ARG A 35 -8.60 0.43 8.89
N TYR A 36 -8.24 -0.80 8.55
CA TYR A 36 -8.70 -2.02 9.19
C TYR A 36 -7.48 -2.73 9.79
N ASN A 37 -7.47 -2.92 11.11
CA ASN A 37 -6.37 -3.60 11.79
C ASN A 37 -6.36 -5.08 11.41
N LEU A 38 -5.21 -5.55 10.91
CA LEU A 38 -4.99 -6.96 10.57
C LEU A 38 -4.43 -7.76 11.75
N THR A 39 -4.05 -7.07 12.82
CA THR A 39 -3.43 -7.64 14.01
C THR A 39 -4.06 -7.00 15.26
N ALA A 40 -4.11 -7.74 16.37
CA ALA A 40 -4.66 -7.22 17.63
C ALA A 40 -3.91 -5.97 18.13
N THR A 41 -2.61 -5.90 17.84
CA THR A 41 -1.76 -4.75 18.17
C THR A 41 -1.93 -3.57 17.22
N GLY A 42 -2.65 -3.74 16.10
CA GLY A 42 -2.78 -2.73 15.05
C GLY A 42 -1.48 -2.42 14.30
N PHE A 43 -0.43 -3.23 14.48
CA PHE A 43 0.88 -3.00 13.84
C PHE A 43 0.79 -3.06 12.31
N LYS A 44 0.00 -4.02 11.80
CA LYS A 44 -0.32 -4.17 10.38
C LYS A 44 -1.77 -3.79 10.13
N PHE A 45 -2.03 -3.15 9.01
CA PHE A 45 -3.36 -2.69 8.61
C PHE A 45 -3.62 -2.87 7.12
N LEU A 46 -4.90 -2.97 6.77
CA LEU A 46 -5.41 -2.81 5.42
C LEU A 46 -6.05 -1.43 5.34
N GLU A 47 -5.64 -0.60 4.39
CA GLU A 47 -6.22 0.71 4.14
C GLU A 47 -6.93 0.70 2.79
N ILE A 48 -8.20 1.08 2.77
CA ILE A 48 -8.97 1.30 1.56
C ILE A 48 -9.24 2.79 1.47
N GLY A 49 -8.85 3.44 0.37
CA GLY A 49 -9.12 4.86 0.21
C GLY A 49 -9.35 5.31 -1.22
N ILE A 50 -9.90 6.50 -1.36
CA ILE A 50 -10.15 7.14 -2.65
C ILE A 50 -9.06 8.16 -2.90
N ASN A 51 -8.32 7.95 -3.99
CA ASN A 51 -7.37 8.89 -4.53
C ASN A 51 -8.10 9.85 -5.46
N VAL A 52 -8.11 11.12 -5.08
CA VAL A 52 -8.80 12.19 -5.81
C VAL A 52 -7.80 12.87 -6.73
N GLY A 53 -8.10 12.80 -8.03
CA GLY A 53 -7.35 13.39 -9.13
C GLY A 53 -8.11 13.15 -10.44
N PRO A 54 -7.64 13.65 -11.58
CA PRO A 54 -8.17 13.25 -12.88
C PRO A 54 -7.35 12.07 -13.46
N PRO A 55 -7.89 10.84 -13.58
CA PRO A 55 -9.13 10.32 -13.01
C PRO A 55 -8.97 9.94 -11.53
N SER A 56 -10.10 9.90 -10.81
CA SER A 56 -10.13 9.47 -9.41
C SER A 56 -10.29 7.96 -9.34
N TYR A 57 -9.63 7.31 -8.38
CA TYR A 57 -9.63 5.85 -8.27
C TYR A 57 -9.60 5.37 -6.82
N VAL A 58 -9.98 4.11 -6.61
CA VAL A 58 -9.87 3.44 -5.31
C VAL A 58 -8.50 2.77 -5.21
N GLU A 59 -7.85 2.95 -4.08
CA GLU A 59 -6.58 2.34 -3.73
C GLU A 59 -6.72 1.49 -2.47
N ILE A 60 -6.24 0.26 -2.57
CA ILE A 60 -6.17 -0.70 -1.47
C ILE A 60 -4.69 -0.90 -1.16
N ALA A 61 -4.30 -0.68 0.08
CA ALA A 61 -2.91 -0.80 0.51
C ALA A 61 -2.82 -1.66 1.78
N LEU A 62 -1.82 -2.52 1.84
CA LEU A 62 -1.39 -3.17 3.07
C LEU A 62 -0.27 -2.33 3.68
N GLY A 63 -0.46 -1.86 4.89
CA GLY A 63 0.51 -0.99 5.55
C GLY A 63 0.96 -1.51 6.90
N ASP A 64 2.05 -0.93 7.39
CA ASP A 64 2.50 -1.07 8.76
C ASP A 64 2.77 0.29 9.43
N HIS A 65 2.93 0.26 10.75
CA HIS A 65 3.19 1.47 11.54
C HIS A 65 4.58 2.12 11.28
N ARG A 66 5.45 1.49 10.47
CA ARG A 66 6.75 2.04 10.06
C ARG A 66 6.64 2.88 8.78
N GLY A 67 5.42 3.00 8.24
CA GLY A 67 5.16 3.70 6.97
C GLY A 67 5.49 2.85 5.75
N GLN A 68 5.66 1.54 5.90
CA GLN A 68 5.74 0.65 4.74
C GLN A 68 4.32 0.42 4.23
N GLU A 69 4.12 0.66 2.93
CA GLU A 69 2.84 0.44 2.27
C GLU A 69 3.05 -0.37 0.99
N LEU A 70 2.24 -1.41 0.81
CA LEU A 70 2.13 -2.21 -0.39
C LEU A 70 0.77 -1.92 -1.03
N ILE A 71 0.79 -1.13 -2.10
CA ILE A 71 -0.41 -0.84 -2.89
C ILE A 71 -0.74 -2.06 -3.75
N LEU A 72 -1.98 -2.52 -3.69
CA LEU A 72 -2.47 -3.64 -4.46
C LEU A 72 -3.01 -3.14 -5.80
N SER A 73 -2.56 -3.77 -6.89
CA SER A 73 -3.21 -3.57 -8.18
C SER A 73 -4.61 -4.18 -8.17
N LEU A 74 -5.45 -3.76 -9.10
CA LEU A 74 -6.79 -4.34 -9.28
C LEU A 74 -6.73 -5.85 -9.53
N GLU A 75 -5.72 -6.30 -10.28
CA GLU A 75 -5.51 -7.73 -10.57
C GLU A 75 -5.13 -8.50 -9.30
N THR A 76 -4.19 -7.97 -8.50
CA THR A 76 -3.80 -8.58 -7.23
C THR A 76 -4.98 -8.66 -6.27
N TRP A 77 -5.80 -7.61 -6.20
CA TRP A 77 -7.01 -7.61 -5.36
C TRP A 77 -8.02 -8.66 -5.81
N LYS A 78 -8.28 -8.78 -7.12
CA LYS A 78 -9.16 -9.82 -7.67
C LYS A 78 -8.65 -11.21 -7.34
N GLY A 79 -7.37 -11.48 -7.56
CA GLY A 79 -6.76 -12.76 -7.20
C GLY A 79 -6.87 -13.06 -5.70
N PHE A 80 -6.68 -12.06 -4.85
CA PHE A 80 -6.85 -12.22 -3.40
C PHE A 80 -8.29 -12.55 -3.02
N HIS A 81 -9.26 -11.85 -3.61
CA HIS A 81 -10.68 -12.08 -3.37
C HIS A 81 -11.11 -13.49 -3.83
N GLU A 82 -10.65 -13.95 -4.99
CA GLU A 82 -10.91 -15.31 -5.47
C GLU A 82 -10.32 -16.38 -4.54
N GLN A 83 -9.16 -16.10 -3.94
CA GLN A 83 -8.48 -16.99 -3.00
C GLN A 83 -8.99 -16.87 -1.55
N GLN A 84 -9.97 -16.01 -1.26
CA GLN A 84 -10.42 -15.71 0.10
C GLN A 84 -10.74 -16.97 0.91
N TRP A 85 -11.43 -17.95 0.31
CA TRP A 85 -11.78 -19.20 0.99
C TRP A 85 -10.57 -20.09 1.28
N ASN A 86 -9.60 -20.12 0.37
CA ASN A 86 -8.37 -20.90 0.54
C ASN A 86 -7.49 -20.28 1.64
N ILE A 87 -7.40 -18.95 1.67
CA ILE A 87 -6.71 -18.20 2.73
C ILE A 87 -7.38 -18.47 4.08
N TYR A 88 -8.71 -18.38 4.14
CA TYR A 88 -9.47 -18.66 5.36
C TYR A 88 -9.22 -20.10 5.86
N LYS A 89 -9.26 -21.09 4.98
CA LYS A 89 -8.95 -22.48 5.33
C LYS A 89 -7.52 -22.64 5.86
N LEU A 90 -6.53 -22.04 5.17
CA LEU A 90 -5.14 -22.10 5.57
C LEU A 90 -4.94 -21.51 6.98
N LEU A 91 -5.49 -20.32 7.23
CA LEU A 91 -5.40 -19.66 8.54
C LEU A 91 -6.08 -20.47 9.64
N ARG A 92 -7.26 -21.03 9.36
CA ARG A 92 -8.01 -21.85 10.33
C ARG A 92 -7.31 -23.17 10.64
N ASN A 93 -6.70 -23.81 9.64
CA ASN A 93 -5.99 -25.07 9.81
C ASN A 93 -4.69 -24.85 10.58
N ASN A 94 -3.90 -23.81 10.24
CA ASN A 94 -2.71 -23.43 10.98
C ASN A 94 -3.00 -23.13 12.46
N TYR A 95 -4.14 -22.51 12.78
CA TYR A 95 -4.53 -22.30 14.17
C TYR A 95 -4.71 -23.63 14.91
N LYS A 96 -5.35 -24.62 14.28
CA LYS A 96 -5.57 -25.95 14.87
C LYS A 96 -4.27 -26.73 15.02
N ASP A 97 -3.42 -26.71 14.00
CA ASP A 97 -2.16 -27.46 14.00
C ASP A 97 -1.17 -26.88 15.02
N ASN A 98 -1.13 -25.55 15.18
CA ASN A 98 -0.35 -24.89 16.23
C ASN A 98 -0.92 -25.14 17.63
N PHE A 99 -2.25 -25.26 17.78
CA PHE A 99 -2.86 -25.62 19.07
C PHE A 99 -2.50 -27.05 19.47
N ILE A 100 -2.58 -28.00 18.53
CA ILE A 100 -2.30 -29.42 18.76
C ILE A 100 -0.81 -29.65 19.00
N SER A 101 0.07 -29.02 18.21
CA SER A 101 1.52 -29.17 18.43
C SER A 101 1.96 -28.60 19.78
N ARG A 102 1.33 -27.52 20.26
CA ARG A 102 1.64 -26.94 21.57
C ARG A 102 1.12 -27.78 22.73
N THR A 103 -0.06 -28.41 22.60
CA THR A 103 -0.58 -29.31 23.66
C THR A 103 0.10 -30.67 23.70
N VAL A 104 0.54 -31.21 22.55
CA VAL A 104 1.25 -32.49 22.49
C VAL A 104 2.73 -32.36 22.92
N ASN A 105 3.37 -31.21 22.66
CA ASN A 105 4.77 -30.97 23.03
C ASN A 105 4.96 -30.20 24.35
N SER A 106 3.89 -29.87 25.08
CA SER A 106 4.02 -29.34 26.44
C SER A 106 4.10 -30.51 27.42
N PRO A 107 5.18 -30.65 28.21
CA PRO A 107 5.23 -31.63 29.30
C PRO A 107 4.00 -31.43 30.18
N SER A 108 3.28 -32.51 30.47
CA SER A 108 2.19 -32.40 31.42
C SER A 108 2.77 -31.99 32.79
N LEU A 109 2.03 -31.23 33.58
CA LEU A 109 2.39 -30.88 34.97
C LEU A 109 2.74 -32.12 35.83
N TYR A 110 2.30 -33.32 35.40
CA TYR A 110 2.63 -34.60 36.01
C TYR A 110 4.01 -35.14 35.61
N ASP A 111 4.53 -34.82 34.42
CA ASP A 111 5.84 -35.26 33.94
C ASP A 111 6.98 -34.40 34.52
N GLU A 112 6.74 -33.12 34.77
CA GLU A 112 7.72 -32.20 35.35
C GLU A 112 8.08 -32.55 36.82
N GLN A 113 7.11 -33.10 37.57
CA GLN A 113 7.29 -33.60 38.95
C GLN A 113 8.14 -34.89 39.02
N ARG A 114 8.33 -35.60 37.89
CA ARG A 114 9.15 -36.82 37.84
C ARG A 114 10.62 -36.54 37.57
N TYR A 115 10.96 -35.40 36.99
CA TYR A 115 12.36 -35.02 36.73
C TYR A 115 13.09 -34.47 37.98
N THR A 116 12.37 -33.91 38.94
CA THR A 116 12.98 -33.26 40.11
C THR A 116 13.18 -34.20 41.32
N ARG A 117 12.88 -35.50 41.20
CA ARG A 117 12.88 -36.43 42.34
C ARG A 117 13.94 -37.53 42.33
N THR A 118 14.99 -37.37 41.53
CA THR A 118 16.20 -38.20 41.60
C THR A 118 17.44 -37.32 41.69
N SER A 119 17.81 -36.97 42.91
CA SER A 119 19.12 -36.45 43.32
C SER A 119 19.44 -36.98 44.70
#